data_AF-A0AB34JAC0-F1
#
_entry.id   AF-A0AB34JAC0-F1
#
_cell.length_a   1.000
_cell.length_b   1.000
_cell.length_c   1.000
_cell.angle_alpha   90.00
_cell.angle_beta   90.00
_cell.angle_gamma   90.00
#
_symmetry.space_group_name_H-M   'P 1'
#
loop_
_entity.id
_entity.type
_entity.pdbx_description
1 polymer ?
#
loop_
_entity_poly.entity_id
_entity_poly.type
_entity_poly.pdbx_seq_one_letter_code
_entity_poly.pdbx_strand_id
1 'polypeptide(L)'
;MPSCGAPLASRQPVIVADNASRTVLMSSPKAGVTQTTMLMLSMLNLTREALSYANVHEYRLRVFDKSSAHRRDQLCDDCGDRGQWTCVRFLRSPLDRIVSSYLTWSLNKAYWPELGLACPGSSENASFAQFVMALSAVVNSSERQTRAFDSHVMPQTPLRACGGELSRLLEVPLEAMPHALRELEQLRKLHDAGAVVWPSLHYKLPKVSLQAAAADVSSWPWPPVKAAMFSERLPAYDNFLTSEICRKLSCLFASDFSAYTRMCAQPEI
;
A
#
# COMPACT_ATOMS: atom_id res chain seq x y z
N MET A 1 19.75 -23.73 0.95
CA MET A 1 18.97 -22.62 0.38
C MET A 1 19.94 -21.47 0.10
N PRO A 2 19.96 -20.84 -1.10
CA PRO A 2 20.80 -19.67 -1.33
C PRO A 2 20.44 -18.58 -0.30
N SER A 3 21.45 -17.91 0.25
CA SER A 3 21.25 -16.86 1.26
C SER A 3 20.42 -15.72 0.66
N CYS A 4 19.35 -15.32 1.35
CA CYS A 4 18.66 -14.08 1.02
C CYS A 4 19.65 -12.91 1.19
N GLY A 5 19.71 -12.02 0.21
CA GLY A 5 20.43 -10.74 0.34
C GLY A 5 19.78 -9.82 1.39
N ALA A 6 20.33 -8.63 1.56
CA ALA A 6 19.76 -7.64 2.48
C ALA A 6 18.33 -7.25 2.06
N PRO A 7 17.39 -7.06 3.02
CA PRO A 7 16.05 -6.60 2.70
C PRO A 7 16.05 -5.14 2.26
N LEU A 8 14.99 -4.72 1.58
CA LEU A 8 14.79 -3.31 1.24
C LEU A 8 14.56 -2.45 2.49
N ALA A 9 14.97 -1.19 2.43
CA ALA A 9 14.76 -0.24 3.52
C ALA A 9 13.32 0.29 3.52
N SER A 10 12.75 0.45 4.71
CA SER A 10 11.37 0.86 4.93
C SER A 10 11.16 2.36 4.69
N ARG A 11 9.91 2.75 4.37
CA ARG A 11 9.48 4.15 4.31
C ARG A 11 8.41 4.44 5.35
N GLN A 12 8.34 5.70 5.76
CA GLN A 12 7.28 6.16 6.66
C GLN A 12 5.91 6.01 5.99
N PRO A 13 4.88 5.52 6.71
CA PRO A 13 3.54 5.45 6.17
C PRO A 13 2.95 6.84 6.02
N VAL A 14 1.88 6.91 5.23
CA VAL A 14 0.97 8.06 5.25
C VAL A 14 0.14 7.95 6.53
N ILE A 15 0.05 9.07 7.24
CA ILE A 15 -0.71 9.21 8.48
C ILE A 15 -1.81 10.23 8.20
N VAL A 16 -3.05 9.88 8.54
CA VAL A 16 -4.17 10.81 8.62
C VAL A 16 -4.72 10.74 10.03
N ALA A 17 -4.88 11.89 10.67
CA ALA A 17 -5.25 11.95 12.08
C ALA A 17 -6.33 13.02 12.31
N ASP A 18 -7.07 12.84 13.39
CA ASP A 18 -8.02 13.83 13.89
C ASP A 18 -7.94 13.94 15.40
N ASN A 19 -7.63 15.15 15.88
CA ASN A 19 -7.44 15.43 17.31
C ASN A 19 -8.76 15.36 18.10
N ALA A 20 -9.89 15.73 17.49
CA ALA A 20 -11.18 15.77 18.18
C ALA A 20 -11.69 14.37 18.51
N SER A 21 -11.66 13.47 17.53
CA SER A 21 -12.02 12.05 17.70
C SER A 21 -10.90 11.20 18.31
N ARG A 22 -9.68 11.75 18.43
CA ARG A 22 -8.47 11.02 18.85
C ARG A 22 -8.25 9.76 18.02
N THR A 23 -8.36 9.89 16.70
CA THR A 23 -8.18 8.79 15.76
C THR A 23 -6.97 9.02 14.86
N VAL A 24 -6.16 8.00 14.66
CA VAL A 24 -5.06 7.97 13.69
C VAL A 24 -5.25 6.76 12.79
N LEU A 25 -5.28 7.00 11.48
CA LEU A 25 -5.27 5.95 10.48
C LEU A 25 -3.98 6.01 9.67
N MET A 26 -3.38 4.86 9.42
CA MET A 26 -2.07 4.73 8.80
C MET A 26 -2.13 3.76 7.63
N SER A 27 -1.40 4.06 6.56
CA SER A 27 -1.17 3.11 5.47
C SER A 27 0.05 3.49 4.65
N SER A 28 0.72 2.50 4.10
CA SER A 28 1.82 2.73 3.17
C SER A 28 1.30 2.90 1.74
N PRO A 29 2.03 3.58 0.84
CA PRO A 29 1.69 3.59 -0.57
C PRO A 29 1.44 2.17 -1.09
N LYS A 30 0.34 2.02 -1.84
CA LYS A 30 -0.20 0.75 -2.37
C LYS A 30 -0.75 -0.24 -1.35
N ALA A 31 -0.69 0.09 -0.06
CA ALA A 31 -1.38 -0.59 1.03
C ALA A 31 -2.63 0.19 1.49
N GLY A 32 -3.30 0.91 0.59
CA GLY A 32 -4.61 1.50 0.87
C GLY A 32 -4.65 2.98 1.23
N VAL A 33 -3.64 3.79 0.93
CA VAL A 33 -3.62 5.25 1.24
C VAL A 33 -4.90 5.97 0.82
N THR A 34 -5.39 5.70 -0.39
CA THR A 34 -6.64 6.30 -0.87
C THR A 34 -7.82 5.90 0.03
N GLN A 35 -7.91 4.63 0.38
CA GLN A 35 -8.97 4.11 1.25
C GLN A 35 -8.87 4.72 2.65
N THR A 36 -7.70 4.67 3.27
CA THR A 36 -7.44 5.24 4.60
C THR A 36 -7.80 6.73 4.65
N THR A 37 -7.44 7.48 3.60
CA THR A 37 -7.76 8.92 3.51
C THR A 37 -9.28 9.13 3.39
N MET A 38 -9.93 8.42 2.48
CA MET A 38 -11.39 8.53 2.30
C MET A 38 -12.17 8.12 3.54
N LEU A 39 -11.68 7.12 4.29
CA LEU A 39 -12.30 6.70 5.55
C LEU A 39 -12.26 7.83 6.58
N MET A 40 -11.09 8.45 6.82
CA MET A 40 -10.98 9.60 7.72
C MET A 40 -11.89 10.76 7.28
N LEU A 41 -11.87 11.09 5.98
CA LEU A 41 -12.70 12.17 5.45
C LEU A 41 -14.19 11.88 5.58
N SER A 42 -14.61 10.62 5.45
CA SER A 42 -16.00 10.22 5.66
C SER A 42 -16.42 10.39 7.11
N MET A 43 -15.61 9.93 8.05
CA MET A 43 -15.87 10.10 9.49
C MET A 43 -16.01 11.57 9.90
N LEU A 44 -15.37 12.48 9.17
CA LEU A 44 -15.40 13.93 9.41
C LEU A 44 -16.41 14.67 8.53
N ASN A 45 -17.20 13.94 7.73
CA ASN A 45 -18.15 14.50 6.76
C ASN A 45 -17.51 15.46 5.73
N LEU A 46 -16.23 15.22 5.38
CA LEU A 46 -15.44 15.99 4.40
C LEU A 46 -15.39 15.34 3.01
N THR A 47 -16.00 14.17 2.83
CA THR A 47 -15.96 13.42 1.56
C THR A 47 -16.41 14.24 0.36
N ARG A 48 -17.53 14.97 0.47
CA ARG A 48 -18.06 15.79 -0.63
C ARG A 48 -17.09 16.90 -1.03
N GLU A 49 -16.48 17.55 -0.06
CA GLU A 49 -15.52 18.63 -0.30
C GLU A 49 -14.25 18.07 -0.97
N ALA A 50 -13.72 16.97 -0.45
CA ALA A 50 -12.53 16.32 -0.99
C ALA A 50 -12.72 15.82 -2.42
N LEU A 51 -13.92 15.33 -2.77
CA LEU A 51 -14.26 14.90 -4.12
C LEU A 51 -14.44 16.06 -5.11
N SER A 52 -14.53 17.31 -4.63
CA SER A 52 -14.57 18.49 -5.51
C SER A 52 -13.19 18.92 -6.01
N TYR A 53 -12.11 18.38 -5.43
CA TYR A 53 -10.73 18.55 -5.89
C TYR A 53 -10.40 17.56 -7.02
N ALA A 54 -9.29 17.79 -7.73
CA ALA A 54 -8.86 16.91 -8.82
C ALA A 54 -8.64 15.46 -8.35
N ASN A 55 -8.18 15.25 -7.11
CA ASN A 55 -8.20 13.97 -6.43
C ASN A 55 -8.11 14.13 -4.89
N VAL A 56 -8.50 13.09 -4.16
CA VAL A 56 -8.50 13.09 -2.68
C VAL A 56 -7.13 13.34 -2.05
N HIS A 57 -6.03 12.90 -2.70
CA HIS A 57 -4.69 13.12 -2.16
C HIS A 57 -4.27 14.58 -2.23
N GLU A 58 -4.72 15.30 -3.24
CA GLU A 58 -4.50 16.74 -3.35
C GLU A 58 -5.25 17.50 -2.26
N TYR A 59 -6.52 17.16 -2.00
CA TYR A 59 -7.27 17.71 -0.88
C TYR A 59 -6.56 17.45 0.45
N ARG A 60 -6.13 16.20 0.67
CA ARG A 60 -5.40 15.82 1.89
C ARG A 60 -4.17 16.70 2.10
N LEU A 61 -3.31 16.81 1.10
CA LEU A 61 -2.03 17.52 1.23
C LEU A 61 -2.17 19.05 1.32
N ARG A 62 -3.17 19.62 0.64
CA ARG A 62 -3.33 21.09 0.53
C ARG A 62 -4.25 21.68 1.60
N VAL A 63 -5.21 20.91 2.09
CA VAL A 63 -6.23 21.38 3.04
C VAL A 63 -6.14 20.62 4.34
N PHE A 64 -6.38 19.31 4.31
CA PHE A 64 -6.52 18.48 5.52
C PHE A 64 -5.25 18.52 6.41
N ASP A 65 -4.10 18.18 5.84
CA ASP A 65 -2.80 18.10 6.54
C ASP A 65 -2.28 19.49 6.99
N LYS A 66 -2.91 20.58 6.52
CA LYS A 66 -2.56 21.96 6.92
C LYS A 66 -3.34 22.44 8.14
N SER A 67 -4.44 21.77 8.49
CA SER A 67 -5.22 22.06 9.69
C SER A 67 -4.48 21.61 10.95
N SER A 68 -4.43 22.47 11.97
CA SER A 68 -3.90 22.09 13.29
C SER A 68 -4.73 21.00 13.96
N ALA A 69 -6.01 20.85 13.58
CA ALA A 69 -6.88 19.77 14.07
C ALA A 69 -6.46 18.37 13.59
N HIS A 70 -5.71 18.29 12.48
CA HIS A 70 -5.36 17.02 11.83
C HIS A 70 -3.85 16.77 11.77
N ARG A 71 -3.04 17.74 12.23
CA ARG A 71 -1.60 17.58 12.32
C ARG A 71 -1.24 16.66 13.48
N ARG A 72 -0.28 15.75 13.25
CA ARG A 72 0.19 14.82 14.26
C ARG A 72 1.71 14.81 14.37
N ASP A 73 2.20 15.43 15.44
CA ASP A 73 3.64 15.54 15.71
C ASP A 73 4.13 14.48 16.73
N GLN A 74 3.22 13.83 17.47
CA GLN A 74 3.55 12.88 18.54
C GLN A 74 2.79 11.55 18.36
N LEU A 75 3.18 10.75 17.35
CA LEU A 75 2.54 9.45 17.07
C LEU A 75 2.78 8.43 18.20
N CYS A 76 3.96 8.46 18.83
CA CYS A 76 4.34 7.51 19.86
C CYS A 76 3.52 7.64 21.14
N ASP A 77 3.23 8.87 21.55
CA ASP A 77 2.45 9.12 22.76
C ASP A 77 0.98 8.73 22.58
N ASP A 78 0.45 8.85 21.36
CA ASP A 78 -0.93 8.50 21.04
C ASP A 78 -1.19 7.02 20.86
N CYS A 79 -0.32 6.34 20.12
CA CYS A 79 -0.51 4.95 19.75
C CYS A 79 0.25 3.97 20.67
N GLY A 80 1.00 4.49 21.65
CA GLY A 80 1.70 3.70 22.66
C GLY A 80 0.84 3.38 23.89
N ASP A 81 1.45 2.76 24.90
CA ASP A 81 0.77 2.25 26.11
C ASP A 81 -0.08 3.28 26.87
N ARG A 82 0.30 4.56 26.79
CA ARG A 82 -0.29 5.67 27.54
C ARG A 82 -1.37 6.42 26.76
N GLY A 83 -1.45 6.23 25.45
CA GLY A 83 -2.34 7.00 24.59
C GLY A 83 -3.77 6.47 24.58
N GLN A 84 -4.74 7.36 24.66
CA GLN A 84 -6.18 7.02 24.56
C GLN A 84 -6.71 7.08 23.12
N TRP A 85 -5.81 7.04 22.13
CA TRP A 85 -6.19 7.19 20.74
C TRP A 85 -6.55 5.85 20.10
N THR A 86 -7.47 5.91 19.15
CA THR A 86 -7.74 4.81 18.24
C THR A 86 -6.71 4.86 17.12
N CYS A 87 -5.77 3.92 17.12
CA CYS A 87 -4.74 3.84 16.09
C CYS A 87 -4.94 2.60 15.23
N VAL A 88 -5.19 2.80 13.94
CA VAL A 88 -5.39 1.72 12.96
C VAL A 88 -4.37 1.84 11.85
N ARG A 89 -3.71 0.74 11.53
CA ARG A 89 -2.82 0.63 10.36
C ARG A 89 -3.36 -0.41 9.40
N PHE A 90 -3.59 0.03 8.17
CA PHE A 90 -3.96 -0.87 7.10
C PHE A 90 -2.70 -1.44 6.44
N LEU A 91 -2.64 -2.77 6.37
CA LEU A 91 -1.59 -3.50 5.66
C LEU A 91 -2.20 -4.24 4.48
N ARG A 92 -1.41 -4.43 3.44
CA ARG A 92 -1.81 -5.23 2.28
C ARG A 92 -0.88 -6.42 2.14
N SER A 93 -1.38 -7.52 1.58
CA SER A 93 -0.54 -8.65 1.21
C SER A 93 0.68 -8.14 0.45
N PRO A 94 1.92 -8.49 0.88
CA PRO A 94 3.12 -7.96 0.24
C PRO A 94 3.15 -8.25 -1.26
N LEU A 95 2.68 -9.44 -1.67
CA LEU A 95 2.59 -9.85 -3.06
C LEU A 95 1.63 -8.95 -3.85
N ASP A 96 0.40 -8.78 -3.37
CA ASP A 96 -0.59 -7.92 -3.99
C ASP A 96 -0.13 -6.47 -4.09
N ARG A 97 0.51 -5.99 -3.02
CA ARG A 97 1.05 -4.64 -2.96
C ARG A 97 2.08 -4.40 -4.06
N ILE A 98 3.01 -5.34 -4.25
CA ILE A 98 4.10 -5.22 -5.24
C ILE A 98 3.54 -5.24 -6.67
N VAL A 99 2.54 -6.10 -6.97
CA VAL A 99 1.84 -6.07 -8.26
C VAL A 99 1.17 -4.70 -8.47
N SER A 100 0.49 -4.18 -7.44
CA SER A 100 -0.13 -2.84 -7.51
C SER A 100 0.89 -1.72 -7.75
N SER A 101 2.08 -1.84 -7.19
CA SER A 101 3.20 -0.92 -7.41
C SER A 101 3.70 -0.97 -8.84
N TYR A 102 3.87 -2.17 -9.41
CA TYR A 102 4.22 -2.34 -10.82
C TYR A 102 3.20 -1.70 -11.75
N LEU A 103 1.91 -2.03 -11.61
CA LEU A 103 0.86 -1.48 -12.46
C LEU A 103 0.83 0.07 -12.42
N THR A 104 1.05 0.64 -11.23
CA THR A 104 1.10 2.09 -11.07
C THR A 104 2.33 2.71 -11.70
N TRP A 105 3.49 2.10 -11.47
CA TRP A 105 4.75 2.54 -12.05
C TRP A 105 4.63 2.59 -13.57
N SER A 106 4.15 1.50 -14.18
CA SER A 106 4.00 1.36 -15.63
C SER A 106 2.98 2.33 -16.24
N LEU A 107 1.94 2.71 -15.49
CA LEU A 107 0.98 3.73 -15.91
C LEU A 107 1.57 5.14 -15.88
N ASN A 108 2.31 5.47 -14.82
CA ASN A 108 2.84 6.82 -14.60
C ASN A 108 4.17 7.08 -15.30
N LYS A 109 4.81 6.04 -15.86
CA LYS A 109 6.11 6.12 -16.55
C LYS A 109 7.17 6.85 -15.71
N ALA A 110 7.16 6.64 -14.40
CA ALA A 110 8.11 7.32 -13.52
C ALA A 110 9.54 6.86 -13.86
N TYR A 111 10.45 7.81 -14.02
CA TYR A 111 11.85 7.48 -14.29
C TYR A 111 12.44 6.63 -13.15
N TRP A 112 12.95 5.45 -13.50
CA TRP A 112 13.56 4.52 -12.54
C TRP A 112 14.81 3.85 -13.16
N PRO A 113 16.02 4.38 -12.87
CA PRO A 113 17.28 3.92 -13.44
C PRO A 113 17.52 2.41 -13.34
N GLU A 114 17.25 1.83 -12.17
CA GLU A 114 17.48 0.41 -11.89
C GLU A 114 16.64 -0.48 -12.81
N LEU A 115 15.46 0.00 -13.22
CA LEU A 115 14.64 -0.71 -14.19
C LEU A 115 15.17 -0.58 -15.61
N GLY A 116 15.76 0.56 -15.98
CA GLY A 116 16.48 0.71 -17.25
C GLY A 116 17.66 -0.26 -17.36
N LEU A 117 18.38 -0.49 -16.25
CA LEU A 117 19.44 -1.50 -16.19
C LEU A 117 18.90 -2.93 -16.30
N ALA A 118 17.73 -3.21 -15.70
CA ALA A 118 17.08 -4.51 -15.79
C ALA A 118 16.34 -4.77 -17.13
N CYS A 119 16.16 -3.73 -17.97
CA CYS A 119 15.41 -3.77 -19.21
C CYS A 119 16.19 -3.08 -20.35
N PRO A 120 17.15 -3.77 -21.01
CA PRO A 120 17.87 -3.21 -22.14
C PRO A 120 16.91 -2.99 -23.33
N GLY A 121 16.56 -1.73 -23.59
CA GLY A 121 15.69 -1.32 -24.69
C GLY A 121 14.80 -0.15 -24.31
N SER A 122 13.78 -0.39 -23.48
CA SER A 122 12.89 0.66 -22.98
C SER A 122 12.24 0.22 -21.66
N SER A 123 12.50 0.96 -20.59
CA SER A 123 11.84 0.73 -19.30
C SER A 123 10.32 0.81 -19.43
N GLU A 124 9.78 1.61 -20.35
CA GLU A 124 8.34 1.77 -20.57
C GLU A 124 7.61 0.47 -20.94
N ASN A 125 8.34 -0.53 -21.44
CA ASN A 125 7.80 -1.83 -21.82
C ASN A 125 8.14 -2.95 -20.84
N ALA A 126 8.73 -2.62 -19.68
CA ALA A 126 9.22 -3.59 -18.74
C ALA A 126 8.12 -4.56 -18.27
N SER A 127 8.47 -5.84 -18.23
CA SER A 127 7.63 -6.87 -17.63
C SER A 127 7.67 -6.81 -16.11
N PHE A 128 6.75 -7.51 -15.44
CA PHE A 128 6.77 -7.60 -13.99
C PHE A 128 8.01 -8.35 -13.47
N ALA A 129 8.47 -9.39 -14.17
CA ALA A 129 9.71 -10.07 -13.82
C ALA A 129 10.91 -9.12 -13.87
N GLN A 130 11.00 -8.26 -14.89
CA GLN A 130 12.04 -7.21 -14.97
C GLN A 130 11.90 -6.17 -13.85
N PHE A 131 10.68 -5.78 -13.51
CA PHE A 131 10.40 -4.93 -12.36
C PHE A 131 10.92 -5.54 -11.05
N VAL A 132 10.71 -6.84 -10.81
CA VAL A 132 11.22 -7.54 -9.62
C VAL A 132 12.74 -7.65 -9.62
N MET A 133 13.37 -7.85 -10.78
CA MET A 133 14.83 -7.82 -10.90
C MET A 133 15.39 -6.44 -10.54
N ALA A 134 14.75 -5.36 -11.01
CA ALA A 134 15.14 -3.99 -10.68
C ALA A 134 15.05 -3.71 -9.17
N LEU A 135 14.03 -4.23 -8.47
CA LEU A 135 13.94 -4.13 -7.00
C LEU A 135 15.16 -4.75 -6.29
N SER A 136 15.69 -5.85 -6.83
CA SER A 136 16.90 -6.49 -6.28
C SER A 136 18.13 -5.60 -6.45
N ALA A 137 18.21 -4.83 -7.55
CA ALA A 137 19.30 -3.88 -7.77
C ALA A 137 19.23 -2.67 -6.81
N VAL A 138 18.03 -2.22 -6.43
CA VAL A 138 17.85 -1.14 -5.44
C VAL A 138 18.45 -1.48 -4.08
N VAL A 139 18.46 -2.77 -3.69
CA VAL A 139 19.15 -3.20 -2.47
C VAL A 139 20.62 -2.78 -2.49
N ASN A 140 21.28 -2.78 -3.66
CA ASN A 140 22.72 -2.53 -3.75
C ASN A 140 23.07 -1.09 -4.14
N SER A 141 22.11 -0.20 -4.39
CA SER A 141 22.41 1.18 -4.72
C SER A 141 22.81 1.98 -3.47
N SER A 142 23.71 2.95 -3.63
CA SER A 142 24.12 3.87 -2.56
C SER A 142 23.12 5.02 -2.34
N GLU A 143 22.24 5.27 -3.32
CA GLU A 143 21.19 6.30 -3.29
C GLU A 143 19.90 5.82 -2.60
N ARG A 144 20.02 4.94 -1.60
CA ARG A 144 18.88 4.44 -0.84
C ARG A 144 18.11 5.63 -0.27
N GLN A 145 16.84 5.78 -0.68
CA GLN A 145 15.81 6.57 0.02
C GLN A 145 15.67 8.07 -0.32
N THR A 146 16.16 8.58 -1.44
CA THR A 146 15.91 10.00 -1.80
C THR A 146 14.80 10.20 -2.83
N ARG A 147 14.35 9.17 -3.57
CA ARG A 147 13.42 9.38 -4.68
C ARG A 147 11.97 9.25 -4.24
N ALA A 148 11.12 10.14 -4.77
CA ALA A 148 9.68 10.17 -4.46
C ALA A 148 8.97 8.85 -4.80
N PHE A 149 9.37 8.20 -5.90
CA PHE A 149 8.78 6.93 -6.34
C PHE A 149 9.16 5.73 -5.46
N ASP A 150 10.29 5.80 -4.74
CA ASP A 150 10.73 4.70 -3.86
C ASP A 150 9.64 4.33 -2.85
N SER A 151 8.86 5.32 -2.37
CA SER A 151 7.76 5.10 -1.43
C SER A 151 6.71 4.09 -1.91
N HIS A 152 6.53 3.95 -3.22
CA HIS A 152 5.60 3.00 -3.82
C HIS A 152 6.13 1.56 -3.87
N VAL A 153 7.45 1.37 -3.80
CA VAL A 153 8.10 0.06 -3.99
C VAL A 153 8.89 -0.43 -2.77
N MET A 154 9.10 0.43 -1.77
CA MET A 154 9.78 0.06 -0.52
C MET A 154 8.85 -0.70 0.44
N PRO A 155 9.37 -1.52 1.36
CA PRO A 155 8.59 -2.22 2.38
C PRO A 155 7.63 -1.32 3.18
N GLN A 156 6.47 -1.86 3.53
CA GLN A 156 5.47 -1.21 4.37
C GLN A 156 5.88 -1.19 5.86
N THR A 157 6.88 -1.98 6.27
CA THR A 157 7.27 -2.24 7.68
C THR A 157 8.66 -1.73 8.03
N PRO A 158 8.96 -1.09 9.19
CA PRO A 158 8.06 -0.58 10.24
C PRO A 158 8.15 0.94 10.47
N LEU A 159 7.08 1.47 11.08
CA LEU A 159 7.12 2.61 12.00
C LEU A 159 8.03 2.27 13.18
N ARG A 160 9.34 2.43 13.05
CA ARG A 160 10.27 2.39 14.20
C ARG A 160 10.28 3.71 14.96
N ALA A 161 9.17 4.43 14.98
CA ALA A 161 9.13 5.77 15.56
C ALA A 161 9.37 5.77 17.08
N CYS A 162 9.09 4.64 17.76
CA CYS A 162 8.92 4.63 19.22
C CYS A 162 9.83 3.64 19.97
N GLY A 163 10.90 3.13 19.33
CA GLY A 163 11.82 2.18 19.97
C GLY A 163 11.24 0.79 20.30
N GLY A 164 9.99 0.50 19.89
CA GLY A 164 9.28 -0.77 20.12
C GLY A 164 8.00 -0.88 19.28
N GLU A 165 7.28 -2.01 19.41
CA GLU A 165 5.94 -2.17 18.82
C GLU A 165 4.91 -1.27 19.53
N LEU A 166 4.02 -0.65 18.76
CA LEU A 166 2.94 0.16 19.29
C LEU A 166 1.85 -0.77 19.82
N SER A 167 1.81 -0.95 21.14
CA SER A 167 0.93 -1.93 21.82
C SER A 167 -0.58 -1.73 21.58
N ARG A 168 -1.00 -0.52 21.21
CA ARG A 168 -2.41 -0.18 20.92
C ARG A 168 -2.70 -0.03 19.42
N LEU A 169 -1.73 -0.31 18.56
CA LEU A 169 -1.91 -0.27 17.13
C LEU A 169 -2.70 -1.49 16.67
N LEU A 170 -3.88 -1.24 16.14
CA LEU A 170 -4.66 -2.24 15.45
C LEU A 170 -4.18 -2.36 14.01
N GLU A 171 -3.79 -3.56 13.58
CA GLU A 171 -3.40 -3.80 12.20
C GLU A 171 -4.54 -4.51 11.47
N VAL A 172 -4.95 -3.97 10.32
CA VAL A 172 -6.11 -4.46 9.57
C VAL A 172 -5.68 -4.84 8.16
N PRO A 173 -5.99 -6.07 7.69
CA PRO A 173 -5.77 -6.43 6.30
C PRO A 173 -6.66 -5.59 5.40
N LEU A 174 -6.06 -4.97 4.41
CA LEU A 174 -6.77 -4.17 3.41
C LEU A 174 -7.80 -5.02 2.66
N GLU A 175 -7.49 -6.29 2.45
CA GLU A 175 -8.35 -7.28 1.84
C GLU A 175 -9.60 -7.58 2.67
N ALA A 176 -9.53 -7.41 4.00
CA ALA A 176 -10.64 -7.62 4.93
C ALA A 176 -11.40 -6.31 5.27
N MET A 177 -11.04 -5.18 4.65
CA MET A 177 -11.58 -3.87 5.02
C MET A 177 -13.10 -3.81 5.10
N PRO A 178 -13.91 -4.34 4.14
CA PRO A 178 -15.37 -4.26 4.25
C PRO A 178 -15.93 -4.95 5.51
N HIS A 179 -15.27 -6.01 5.99
CA HIS A 179 -15.63 -6.68 7.24
C HIS A 179 -15.14 -5.86 8.44
N ALA A 180 -13.85 -5.51 8.43
CA ALA A 180 -13.21 -4.79 9.51
C ALA A 180 -13.86 -3.42 9.79
N LEU A 181 -14.41 -2.74 8.79
CA LEU A 181 -15.11 -1.46 9.01
C LEU A 181 -16.37 -1.63 9.87
N ARG A 182 -17.09 -2.74 9.73
CA ARG A 182 -18.27 -3.02 10.56
C ARG A 182 -17.88 -3.26 12.01
N GLU A 183 -16.78 -3.98 12.25
CA GLU A 183 -16.25 -4.23 13.59
C GLU A 183 -15.68 -2.95 14.21
N LEU A 184 -14.93 -2.17 13.42
CA LEU A 184 -14.34 -0.90 13.85
C LEU A 184 -15.40 0.14 14.23
N GLU A 185 -16.54 0.19 13.51
CA GLU A 185 -17.71 0.98 13.88
C GLU A 185 -18.20 0.63 15.28
N GLN A 186 -18.32 -0.67 15.58
CA GLN A 186 -18.85 -1.18 16.84
C GLN A 186 -17.86 -0.99 18.00
N LEU A 187 -16.57 -1.21 17.77
CA LEU A 187 -15.58 -1.33 18.84
C LEU A 187 -14.82 -0.03 19.13
N ARG A 188 -14.67 0.85 18.13
CA ARG A 188 -13.76 1.99 18.20
C ARG A 188 -14.39 3.34 17.87
N LYS A 189 -15.72 3.40 17.80
CA LYS A 189 -16.50 4.63 17.55
C LYS A 189 -16.15 5.31 16.21
N LEU A 190 -15.74 4.52 15.20
CA LEU A 190 -15.58 5.04 13.85
C LEU A 190 -16.96 5.19 13.19
N HIS A 191 -17.75 6.17 13.62
CA HIS A 191 -19.10 6.39 13.11
C HIS A 191 -19.09 6.64 11.58
N ASP A 192 -20.09 6.10 10.86
CA ASP A 192 -20.31 6.27 9.42
C ASP A 192 -19.19 5.76 8.49
N ALA A 193 -18.39 4.79 8.93
CA ALA A 193 -17.35 4.16 8.12
C ALA A 193 -17.92 3.34 6.93
N GLY A 194 -19.15 2.81 7.06
CA GLY A 194 -19.84 2.03 6.04
C GLY A 194 -20.34 2.85 4.84
N ALA A 195 -20.41 4.17 4.96
CA ALA A 195 -20.89 5.07 3.89
C ALA A 195 -19.78 5.53 2.91
N VAL A 196 -18.56 5.03 3.06
CA VAL A 196 -17.41 5.49 2.28
C VAL A 196 -17.56 5.12 0.80
N VAL A 197 -17.58 6.14 -0.07
CA VAL A 197 -17.49 5.95 -1.52
C VAL A 197 -16.04 5.66 -1.88
N TRP A 198 -15.73 4.43 -2.27
CA TRP A 198 -14.37 4.07 -2.69
C TRP A 198 -14.10 4.53 -4.12
N PRO A 199 -13.15 5.45 -4.38
CA PRO A 199 -12.91 5.95 -5.74
C PRO A 199 -12.01 5.04 -6.58
N SER A 200 -11.28 4.11 -5.95
CA SER A 200 -10.26 3.32 -6.65
C SER A 200 -10.86 2.21 -7.51
N LEU A 201 -10.66 2.31 -8.83
CA LEU A 201 -11.04 1.29 -9.82
C LEU A 201 -10.46 -0.10 -9.51
N HIS A 202 -9.32 -0.15 -8.82
CA HIS A 202 -8.66 -1.40 -8.41
C HIS A 202 -9.55 -2.35 -7.61
N TYR A 203 -10.53 -1.81 -6.88
CA TYR A 203 -11.48 -2.58 -6.07
C TYR A 203 -12.87 -2.68 -6.71
N LYS A 204 -13.09 -2.00 -7.85
CA LYS A 204 -14.36 -2.03 -8.59
C LYS A 204 -14.32 -2.98 -9.78
N LEU A 205 -13.16 -3.15 -10.40
CA LEU A 205 -13.02 -3.98 -11.59
C LEU A 205 -13.00 -5.47 -11.21
N PRO A 206 -13.79 -6.32 -11.89
CA PRO A 206 -13.70 -7.76 -11.70
C PRO A 206 -12.30 -8.23 -12.09
N LYS A 207 -11.62 -8.92 -11.18
CA LYS A 207 -10.36 -9.60 -11.49
C LYS A 207 -10.73 -10.88 -12.24
N VAL A 208 -10.52 -10.90 -13.55
CA VAL A 208 -10.92 -12.04 -14.38
C VAL A 208 -9.75 -12.99 -14.50
N SER A 209 -9.97 -14.24 -14.07
CA SER A 209 -9.09 -15.34 -14.46
C SER A 209 -9.24 -15.56 -15.96
N LEU A 210 -8.18 -15.33 -16.73
CA LEU A 210 -8.19 -15.49 -18.18
C LEU A 210 -8.36 -16.98 -18.49
N GLN A 211 -9.62 -17.39 -18.75
CA GLN A 211 -10.03 -18.76 -19.11
C GLN A 211 -9.45 -19.17 -20.47
N ALA A 212 -8.15 -19.48 -20.52
CA ALA A 212 -7.46 -20.25 -21.56
C ALA A 212 -5.94 -20.25 -21.39
N ALA A 213 -5.35 -19.44 -20.50
CA ALA A 213 -3.91 -19.45 -20.33
C ALA A 213 -3.51 -19.28 -18.86
N ALA A 214 -2.96 -20.37 -18.31
CA ALA A 214 -1.88 -20.35 -17.33
C ALA A 214 -0.61 -19.70 -17.92
N ALA A 215 -0.76 -18.57 -18.62
CA ALA A 215 0.36 -17.79 -19.11
C ALA A 215 0.87 -17.00 -17.92
N ASP A 216 2.12 -17.27 -17.58
CA ASP A 216 2.91 -16.43 -16.70
C ASP A 216 2.90 -14.97 -17.22
N VAL A 217 1.99 -14.15 -16.68
CA VAL A 217 1.85 -12.73 -17.03
C VAL A 217 3.06 -11.95 -16.55
N SER A 218 3.87 -12.52 -15.65
CA SER A 218 5.07 -11.85 -15.17
C SER A 218 6.10 -11.58 -16.27
N SER A 219 6.08 -12.42 -17.31
CA SER A 219 6.95 -12.31 -18.48
C SER A 219 6.43 -11.34 -19.55
N TRP A 220 5.16 -10.94 -19.49
CA TRP A 220 4.55 -10.11 -20.52
C TRP A 220 5.13 -8.69 -20.49
N PRO A 221 5.43 -8.09 -21.66
CA PRO A 221 5.75 -6.67 -21.70
C PRO A 221 4.52 -5.84 -21.30
N TRP A 222 4.73 -4.58 -20.95
CA TRP A 222 3.66 -3.71 -20.47
C TRP A 222 2.46 -3.54 -21.43
N PRO A 223 2.61 -3.41 -22.77
CA PRO A 223 1.47 -3.07 -23.65
C PRO A 223 0.31 -4.09 -23.62
N PRO A 224 0.54 -5.42 -23.66
CA PRO A 224 -0.51 -6.42 -23.45
C PRO A 224 -1.22 -6.30 -22.09
N VAL A 225 -0.48 -6.06 -21.01
CA VAL A 225 -1.06 -5.87 -19.66
C VAL A 225 -1.94 -4.63 -19.66
N LYS A 226 -1.45 -3.52 -20.23
CA LYS A 226 -2.18 -2.27 -20.39
C LYS A 226 -3.48 -2.48 -21.18
N ALA A 227 -3.44 -3.18 -22.31
CA ALA A 227 -4.61 -3.46 -23.13
C ALA A 227 -5.68 -4.26 -22.36
N ALA A 228 -5.26 -5.27 -21.58
CA ALA A 228 -6.16 -6.05 -20.74
C ALA A 228 -6.82 -5.18 -19.65
N MET A 229 -6.05 -4.28 -19.02
CA MET A 229 -6.58 -3.32 -18.03
C MET A 229 -7.65 -2.40 -18.60
N PHE A 230 -7.44 -1.84 -19.80
CA PHE A 230 -8.40 -0.94 -20.44
C PHE A 230 -9.63 -1.66 -21.01
N SER A 231 -9.56 -2.98 -21.16
CA SER A 231 -10.69 -3.81 -21.57
C SER A 231 -11.50 -4.35 -20.38
N GLU A 232 -11.35 -3.74 -19.19
CA GLU A 232 -12.00 -4.16 -17.93
C GLU A 232 -11.69 -5.61 -17.50
N ARG A 233 -10.57 -6.17 -18.00
CA ARG A 233 -10.11 -7.54 -17.71
C ARG A 233 -8.71 -7.49 -17.13
N LEU A 234 -8.56 -6.84 -15.97
CA LEU A 234 -7.28 -6.87 -15.25
C LEU A 234 -6.91 -8.32 -14.95
N PRO A 235 -5.72 -8.81 -15.36
CA PRO A 235 -5.27 -10.14 -14.98
C PRO A 235 -5.28 -10.29 -13.46
N ALA A 236 -5.73 -11.45 -12.98
CA ALA A 236 -5.63 -11.77 -11.56
C ALA A 236 -4.18 -11.61 -11.09
N TYR A 237 -3.99 -11.10 -9.88
CA TYR A 237 -2.66 -10.84 -9.34
C TYR A 237 -1.80 -12.09 -9.24
N ASP A 238 -2.43 -13.24 -8.98
CA ASP A 238 -1.76 -14.55 -8.97
C ASP A 238 -1.09 -14.88 -10.30
N ASN A 239 -1.57 -14.35 -11.43
CA ASN A 239 -0.96 -14.58 -12.74
C ASN A 239 0.40 -13.88 -12.89
N PHE A 240 0.73 -12.93 -12.01
CA PHE A 240 2.04 -12.28 -11.95
C PHE A 240 3.03 -13.03 -11.04
N LEU A 241 2.57 -14.05 -10.30
CA LEU A 241 3.27 -14.63 -9.15
C LEU A 241 3.72 -16.07 -9.45
N THR A 242 4.84 -16.22 -10.14
CA THR A 242 5.51 -17.52 -10.29
C THR A 242 6.25 -17.91 -9.00
N SER A 243 6.54 -19.20 -8.82
CA SER A 243 7.32 -19.67 -7.67
C SER A 243 8.68 -18.99 -7.55
N GLU A 244 9.33 -18.67 -8.68
CA GLU A 244 10.60 -17.94 -8.67
C GLU A 244 10.42 -16.50 -8.18
N ILE A 245 9.39 -15.80 -8.67
CA ILE A 245 9.08 -14.44 -8.26
C ILE A 245 8.73 -14.39 -6.78
N CYS A 246 7.85 -15.27 -6.30
CA CYS A 246 7.48 -15.35 -4.89
C CYS A 246 8.72 -15.52 -4.00
N ARG A 247 9.67 -16.37 -4.39
CA ARG A 247 10.93 -16.57 -3.66
C ARG A 247 11.81 -15.32 -3.62
N LYS A 248 11.90 -14.57 -4.72
CA LYS A 248 12.65 -13.29 -4.73
C LYS A 248 11.97 -12.26 -3.85
N LEU A 249 10.65 -12.12 -3.97
CA LEU A 249 9.86 -11.17 -3.19
C LEU A 249 9.87 -11.49 -1.70
N SER A 250 9.83 -12.76 -1.31
CA SER A 250 9.92 -13.17 0.10
C SER A 250 11.23 -12.76 0.76
N CYS A 251 12.35 -12.78 0.01
CA CYS A 251 13.62 -12.26 0.51
C CYS A 251 13.60 -10.72 0.60
N LEU A 252 13.21 -10.02 -0.47
CA LEU A 252 13.27 -8.56 -0.55
C LEU A 252 12.34 -7.86 0.47
N PHE A 253 11.20 -8.47 0.75
CA PHE A 253 10.13 -7.95 1.59
C PHE A 253 9.90 -8.79 2.85
N ALA A 254 10.93 -9.49 3.34
CA ALA A 254 10.82 -10.40 4.49
C ALA A 254 10.15 -9.73 5.72
N SER A 255 10.43 -8.45 5.97
CA SER A 255 9.80 -7.67 7.04
C SER A 255 8.30 -7.49 6.84
N ASP A 256 7.85 -7.25 5.61
CA ASP A 256 6.43 -7.10 5.26
C ASP A 256 5.69 -8.42 5.37
N PHE A 257 6.29 -9.54 4.94
CA PHE A 257 5.70 -10.87 5.14
C PHE A 257 5.56 -11.20 6.62
N SER A 258 6.59 -10.91 7.43
CA SER A 258 6.54 -11.10 8.88
C SER A 258 5.44 -10.26 9.52
N ALA A 259 5.33 -8.98 9.16
CA ALA A 259 4.29 -8.09 9.68
C ALA A 259 2.89 -8.54 9.25
N TYR A 260 2.69 -8.87 7.98
CA TYR A 260 1.41 -9.33 7.46
C TYR A 260 0.97 -10.64 8.12
N THR A 261 1.91 -11.57 8.35
CA THR A 261 1.63 -12.82 9.07
C THR A 261 1.23 -12.56 10.52
N ARG A 262 1.93 -11.66 11.23
CA ARG A 262 1.57 -11.29 12.61
C ARG A 262 0.18 -10.67 12.67
N MET A 263 -0.13 -9.76 11.75
CA MET A 263 -1.45 -9.15 11.63
C MET A 263 -2.54 -10.21 11.39
N CYS A 264 -2.35 -11.12 10.43
CA CYS A 264 -3.33 -12.18 10.16
C CYS A 264 -3.51 -13.17 11.33
N ALA A 265 -2.56 -13.24 12.24
CA ALA A 265 -2.65 -14.06 13.46
C ALA A 265 -3.25 -13.30 14.65
N GLN A 266 -3.57 -12.00 14.51
CA GLN A 266 -4.29 -11.27 15.55
C GLN A 266 -5.69 -11.89 15.71
N PRO A 267 -6.23 -11.95 16.94
CA PRO A 267 -7.61 -12.34 17.16
C PRO A 267 -8.54 -11.47 16.31
N GLU A 268 -9.61 -12.07 15.76
CA GLU A 268 -10.67 -11.32 15.10
C GLU A 268 -11.20 -10.23 16.04
N ILE A 269 -11.43 -9.04 15.49
CA ILE A 269 -11.72 -7.81 16.22
C ILE A 269 -13.16 -7.81 16.69
#